data_AF-D2W6E9-F1
#
_entry.id   AF-D2W6E9-F1
#
_cell.length_a   1.000
_cell.length_b   1.000
_cell.length_c   1.000
_cell.angle_alpha   90.00
_cell.angle_beta   90.00
_cell.angle_gamma   90.00
#
_symmetry.space_group_name_H-M   'P 1'
#
loop_
_entity.id
_entity.type
_entity.pdbx_description
1 polymer ?
#
loop_
_entity_poly.entity_id
_entity_poly.type
_entity_poly.pdbx_seq_one_letter_code
_entity_poly.pdbx_strand_id
1 'polypeptide(L)'
;MSQHQSSHSSLLLNFDQTTTSISHCYSGGCEGTDFEWTKAFGKKSVVYSFAGHHQRVLPNVGEQVITLDKKELAFADKKLSEANKYLKRRNTKFNLLRRNYYIISKAASCYAIIEEFENKTASNKSSVRIRGGTAWGCQMFLLKYISENQIQDKKNVQPHLYAFCQEAGNCKWFGISMDVKGGEIVNTDWSEMNPKKLSGKFAGIGVRAINDSGNKPFKGWLRKLLL
;
A
#
# COMPACT_ATOMS: atom_id res chain seq x y z
N MET A 1 46.98 36.47 32.27
CA MET A 1 45.53 36.77 32.38
C MET A 1 45.12 37.57 31.16
N SER A 2 44.39 36.95 30.23
CA SER A 2 43.38 37.56 29.36
C SER A 2 42.99 36.51 28.32
N GLN A 3 41.82 35.90 28.53
CA GLN A 3 41.16 35.01 27.58
C GLN A 3 40.35 35.90 26.62
N HIS A 4 40.66 35.87 25.32
CA HIS A 4 39.72 36.30 24.29
C HIS A 4 38.92 35.09 23.83
N GLN A 5 37.72 34.93 24.37
CA GLN A 5 36.70 34.05 23.80
C GLN A 5 35.93 34.85 22.74
N SER A 6 36.08 34.47 21.46
CA SER A 6 35.17 34.90 20.41
C SER A 6 33.93 34.02 20.47
N SER A 7 32.78 34.59 20.78
CA SER A 7 31.48 33.95 20.73
C SER A 7 31.05 33.73 19.27
N HIS A 8 31.29 32.53 18.75
CA HIS A 8 30.57 32.05 17.56
C HIS A 8 29.17 31.61 17.98
N SER A 9 28.25 32.57 17.93
CA SER A 9 26.81 32.31 17.92
C SER A 9 26.47 31.58 16.62
N SER A 10 26.39 30.25 16.69
CA SER A 10 25.83 29.44 15.61
C SER A 10 24.32 29.66 15.61
N LEU A 11 23.85 30.38 14.60
CA LEU A 11 22.44 30.44 14.23
C LEU A 11 21.98 29.02 13.89
N LEU A 12 21.47 28.31 14.89
CA LEU A 12 20.63 27.14 14.71
C LEU A 12 19.40 27.61 13.95
N LEU A 13 19.41 27.36 12.64
CA LEU A 13 18.20 27.32 11.83
C LEU A 13 17.30 26.24 12.43
N ASN A 14 16.39 26.67 13.31
CA ASN A 14 15.20 25.90 13.65
C ASN A 14 14.40 25.73 12.36
N PHE A 15 14.65 24.62 11.67
CA PHE A 15 13.74 24.10 10.66
C PHE A 15 12.48 23.67 11.39
N ASP A 16 11.54 24.62 11.51
CA ASP A 16 10.18 24.34 11.88
C ASP A 16 9.56 23.45 10.78
N GLN A 17 9.64 22.13 10.97
CA GLN A 17 9.07 21.13 10.09
C GLN A 17 7.55 21.08 10.29
N THR A 18 6.86 22.11 9.81
CA THR A 18 5.39 22.12 9.68
C THR A 18 4.93 22.22 8.23
N THR A 19 5.74 21.76 7.27
CA THR A 19 5.18 21.36 5.97
C THR A 19 4.50 20.01 6.13
N THR A 20 3.19 20.02 6.37
CA THR A 20 2.34 18.83 6.26
C THR A 20 2.56 18.24 4.86
N SER A 21 3.42 17.23 4.75
CA SER A 21 3.75 16.62 3.46
C SER A 21 2.45 16.20 2.80
N ILE A 22 2.13 16.75 1.63
CA ILE A 22 0.89 16.43 0.93
C ILE A 22 0.87 14.92 0.66
N SER A 23 -0.10 14.21 1.23
CA SER A 23 -0.23 12.77 1.05
C SER A 23 -0.64 12.48 -0.40
N HIS A 24 0.16 11.68 -1.11
CA HIS A 24 -0.07 11.29 -2.50
C HIS A 24 -0.58 9.85 -2.54
N CYS A 25 -1.76 9.65 -3.12
CA CYS A 25 -2.39 8.35 -3.25
C CYS A 25 -2.07 7.73 -4.61
N TYR A 26 -1.42 6.58 -4.64
CA TYR A 26 -1.31 5.77 -5.84
C TYR A 26 -2.44 4.73 -5.86
N SER A 27 -3.21 4.67 -6.94
CA SER A 27 -4.31 3.70 -7.09
C SER A 27 -4.54 3.31 -8.55
N GLY A 28 -5.56 2.49 -8.81
CA GLY A 28 -5.88 1.94 -10.12
C GLY A 28 -7.02 2.59 -10.88
N GLY A 29 -7.81 3.45 -10.22
CA GLY A 29 -8.95 4.13 -10.82
C GLY A 29 -10.03 3.23 -11.46
N CYS A 30 -10.06 1.93 -11.11
CA CYS A 30 -11.14 1.03 -11.53
C CYS A 30 -12.30 1.07 -10.53
N GLU A 31 -13.46 0.56 -10.93
CA GLU A 31 -14.61 0.41 -10.03
C GLU A 31 -14.26 -0.37 -8.75
N GLY A 32 -14.91 0.01 -7.65
CA GLY A 32 -14.67 -0.51 -6.32
C GLY A 32 -13.76 0.37 -5.49
N THR A 33 -12.88 -0.26 -4.72
CA THR A 33 -11.99 0.43 -3.78
C THR A 33 -11.05 1.42 -4.46
N ASP A 34 -10.50 1.07 -5.63
CA ASP A 34 -9.56 1.96 -6.34
C ASP A 34 -10.22 3.31 -6.69
N PHE A 35 -11.50 3.29 -7.08
CA PHE A 35 -12.30 4.50 -7.32
C PHE A 35 -12.48 5.33 -6.05
N GLU A 36 -12.84 4.71 -4.92
CA GLU A 36 -13.05 5.45 -3.66
C GLU A 36 -11.77 6.09 -3.13
N TRP A 37 -10.61 5.43 -3.27
CA TRP A 37 -9.31 6.05 -2.99
C TRP A 37 -9.04 7.25 -3.88
N THR A 38 -9.23 7.09 -5.18
CA THR A 38 -8.99 8.15 -6.16
C THR A 38 -9.90 9.36 -5.87
N LYS A 39 -11.19 9.11 -5.64
CA LYS A 39 -12.18 10.13 -5.29
C LYS A 39 -11.85 10.85 -3.98
N ALA A 40 -11.38 10.14 -2.95
CA ALA A 40 -11.05 10.74 -1.66
C ALA A 40 -9.85 11.69 -1.72
N PHE A 41 -8.90 11.47 -2.65
CA PHE A 41 -7.68 12.28 -2.77
C PHE A 41 -7.66 13.24 -3.96
N GLY A 42 -8.52 13.01 -4.95
CA GLY A 42 -8.67 13.79 -6.17
C GLY A 42 -7.33 14.17 -6.82
N LYS A 43 -7.02 15.47 -6.91
CA LYS A 43 -5.76 15.97 -7.50
C LYS A 43 -4.48 15.44 -6.85
N LYS A 44 -4.57 14.88 -5.65
CA LYS A 44 -3.45 14.26 -4.94
C LYS A 44 -3.34 12.75 -5.23
N SER A 45 -4.12 12.25 -6.18
CA SER A 45 -4.08 10.86 -6.62
C SER A 45 -3.37 10.71 -7.96
N VAL A 46 -2.64 9.61 -8.08
CA VAL A 46 -2.01 9.15 -9.31
C VAL A 46 -2.58 7.78 -9.64
N VAL A 47 -3.26 7.68 -10.77
CA VAL A 47 -3.97 6.49 -11.22
C VAL A 47 -3.12 5.76 -12.26
N TYR A 48 -2.76 4.51 -11.97
CA TYR A 48 -2.10 3.63 -12.94
C TYR A 48 -3.12 2.80 -13.72
N SER A 49 -2.99 2.80 -15.03
CA SER A 49 -3.88 2.12 -15.98
C SER A 49 -3.12 1.43 -17.10
N PHE A 50 -3.84 0.90 -18.09
CA PHE A 50 -3.29 0.33 -19.31
C PHE A 50 -4.35 0.33 -20.43
N ALA A 51 -3.93 0.11 -21.67
CA ALA A 51 -4.84 0.04 -22.81
C ALA A 51 -5.92 -1.04 -22.64
N GLY A 52 -7.20 -0.66 -22.84
CA GLY A 52 -8.35 -1.55 -22.65
C GLY A 52 -8.79 -1.76 -21.19
N HIS A 53 -8.18 -1.04 -20.23
CA HIS A 53 -8.64 -1.04 -18.86
C HIS A 53 -9.89 -0.16 -18.71
N HIS A 54 -11.01 -0.74 -18.29
CA HIS A 54 -12.22 0.01 -17.97
C HIS A 54 -11.98 0.89 -16.73
N GLN A 55 -11.65 2.15 -17.00
CA GLN A 55 -11.46 3.18 -15.99
C GLN A 55 -12.77 3.90 -15.72
N ARG A 56 -13.01 4.21 -14.45
CA ARG A 56 -14.07 5.15 -14.01
C ARG A 56 -13.40 6.39 -13.43
N VAL A 57 -12.45 6.95 -14.17
CA VAL A 57 -11.80 8.21 -13.82
C VAL A 57 -12.83 9.32 -14.01
N LEU A 58 -13.08 10.14 -12.99
CA LEU A 58 -13.99 11.27 -13.12
C LEU A 58 -13.26 12.37 -13.91
N PRO A 59 -13.75 12.79 -15.11
CA PRO A 59 -13.06 13.75 -15.97
C PRO A 59 -12.73 15.11 -15.32
N ASN A 60 -13.30 15.40 -14.14
CA ASN A 60 -13.22 16.69 -13.47
C ASN A 60 -12.60 16.65 -12.06
N VAL A 61 -12.03 15.51 -11.64
CA VAL A 61 -11.45 15.38 -10.27
C VAL A 61 -9.93 15.63 -10.25
N GLY A 62 -9.33 15.86 -11.43
CA GLY A 62 -7.99 16.40 -11.60
C GLY A 62 -6.85 15.47 -11.16
N GLU A 63 -7.11 14.17 -11.16
CA GLU A 63 -6.11 13.12 -10.96
C GLU A 63 -5.10 13.03 -12.11
N GLN A 64 -3.89 12.56 -11.80
CA GLN A 64 -2.90 12.24 -12.82
C GLN A 64 -3.07 10.78 -13.24
N VAL A 65 -3.39 10.53 -14.52
CA VAL A 65 -3.48 9.16 -15.06
C VAL A 65 -2.17 8.79 -15.77
N ILE A 66 -1.56 7.68 -15.36
CA ILE A 66 -0.40 7.07 -16.00
C ILE A 66 -0.87 5.79 -16.70
N THR A 67 -0.86 5.79 -18.04
CA THR A 67 -1.23 4.62 -18.84
C THR A 67 0.01 3.81 -19.19
N LEU A 68 0.10 2.60 -18.64
CA LEU A 68 1.23 1.72 -18.83
C LEU A 68 1.16 1.03 -20.20
N ASP A 69 2.28 1.03 -20.92
CA ASP A 69 2.43 0.29 -22.16
C ASP A 69 2.72 -1.21 -21.92
N LYS A 70 2.82 -1.99 -23.01
CA LYS A 70 3.08 -3.44 -22.92
C LYS A 70 4.45 -3.77 -22.31
N LYS A 71 5.48 -2.95 -22.56
CA LYS A 71 6.84 -3.16 -22.05
C LYS A 71 6.89 -2.85 -20.56
N GLU A 72 6.27 -1.76 -20.14
CA GLU A 72 6.10 -1.40 -18.73
C GLU A 72 5.33 -2.49 -17.99
N LEU A 73 4.21 -2.97 -18.53
CA LEU A 73 3.47 -4.07 -17.93
C LEU A 73 4.33 -5.35 -17.79
N ALA A 74 5.12 -5.70 -18.81
CA ALA A 74 6.00 -6.87 -18.79
C ALA A 74 7.10 -6.78 -17.73
N PHE A 75 7.58 -5.58 -17.39
CA PHE A 75 8.57 -5.39 -16.32
C PHE A 75 8.08 -5.93 -14.96
N ALA A 76 6.77 -5.89 -14.71
CA ALA A 76 6.19 -6.41 -13.48
C ALA A 76 6.13 -7.96 -13.42
N ASP A 77 6.44 -8.68 -14.50
CA ASP A 77 6.32 -10.15 -14.54
C ASP A 77 7.21 -10.84 -13.51
N LYS A 78 8.45 -10.40 -13.37
CA LYS A 78 9.37 -10.94 -12.36
C LYS A 78 8.81 -10.73 -10.95
N LYS A 79 8.24 -9.56 -10.67
CA LYS A 79 7.69 -9.20 -9.35
C LYS A 79 6.42 -9.97 -9.02
N LEU A 80 5.58 -10.22 -10.01
CA LEU A 80 4.43 -11.10 -9.86
C LEU A 80 4.85 -12.56 -9.66
N SER A 81 5.86 -13.03 -10.39
CA SER A 81 6.37 -14.38 -10.22
C SER A 81 6.95 -14.57 -8.81
N GLU A 82 7.70 -13.59 -8.29
CA GLU A 82 8.22 -13.59 -6.92
C GLU A 82 7.07 -13.65 -5.90
N ALA A 83 6.07 -12.77 -6.02
CA ALA A 83 4.90 -12.79 -5.14
C ALA A 83 4.13 -14.13 -5.21
N ASN A 84 4.03 -14.74 -6.41
CA ASN A 84 3.29 -15.98 -6.58
C ASN A 84 3.95 -17.20 -5.92
N LYS A 85 5.27 -17.16 -5.65
CA LYS A 85 5.94 -18.21 -4.86
C LYS A 85 5.37 -18.31 -3.44
N TYR A 86 4.96 -17.18 -2.87
CA TYR A 86 4.34 -17.10 -1.54
C TYR A 86 2.85 -17.38 -1.60
N LEU A 87 2.14 -16.78 -2.57
CA LEU A 87 0.69 -16.92 -2.68
C LEU A 87 0.26 -18.31 -3.15
N LYS A 88 1.06 -18.97 -4.01
CA LYS A 88 0.78 -20.28 -4.63
C LYS A 88 -0.57 -20.31 -5.36
N ARG A 89 -0.91 -19.23 -6.07
CA ARG A 89 -2.20 -19.09 -6.78
C ARG A 89 -1.99 -19.13 -8.29
N ARG A 90 -3.08 -19.37 -9.03
CA ARG A 90 -3.10 -19.22 -10.49
C ARG A 90 -3.40 -17.77 -10.86
N ASN A 91 -2.64 -17.19 -11.78
CA ASN A 91 -2.82 -15.82 -12.25
C ASN A 91 -3.73 -15.82 -13.49
N THR A 92 -4.97 -15.34 -13.36
CA THR A 92 -5.90 -15.22 -14.51
C THR A 92 -6.07 -13.79 -15.02
N LYS A 93 -5.60 -12.79 -14.27
CA LYS A 93 -5.82 -11.35 -14.54
C LYS A 93 -4.51 -10.58 -14.66
N PHE A 94 -3.62 -11.04 -15.54
CA PHE A 94 -2.23 -10.58 -15.60
C PHE A 94 -2.02 -9.06 -15.62
N ASN A 95 -2.69 -8.31 -16.51
CA ASN A 95 -2.46 -6.85 -16.60
C ASN A 95 -2.94 -6.08 -15.37
N LEU A 96 -4.03 -6.52 -14.72
CA LEU A 96 -4.49 -5.92 -13.46
C LEU A 96 -3.47 -6.14 -12.34
N LEU A 97 -2.90 -7.35 -12.27
CA LEU A 97 -1.87 -7.66 -11.29
C LEU A 97 -0.56 -6.90 -11.59
N ARG A 98 -0.16 -6.80 -12.86
CA ARG A 98 1.04 -6.06 -13.30
C ARG A 98 0.93 -4.59 -12.95
N ARG A 99 -0.24 -3.98 -13.19
CA ARG A 99 -0.52 -2.59 -12.80
C ARG A 99 -0.37 -2.38 -11.29
N ASN A 100 -0.77 -3.34 -10.45
CA ASN A 100 -0.62 -3.22 -9.00
C ASN A 100 0.82 -3.08 -8.55
N TYR A 101 1.81 -3.63 -9.29
CA TYR A 101 3.22 -3.41 -9.00
C TYR A 101 3.57 -1.92 -9.05
N TYR A 102 3.12 -1.20 -10.08
CA TYR A 102 3.39 0.22 -10.24
C TYR A 102 2.79 1.06 -9.12
N ILE A 103 1.56 0.73 -8.70
CA ILE A 103 0.91 1.35 -7.55
C ILE A 103 1.77 1.22 -6.29
N ILE A 104 2.21 0.00 -5.96
CA ILE A 104 2.96 -0.23 -4.71
C ILE A 104 4.42 0.20 -4.79
N SER A 105 5.01 0.28 -5.99
CA SER A 105 6.44 0.55 -6.17
C SER A 105 6.85 1.95 -5.72
N LYS A 106 5.91 2.90 -5.75
CA LYS A 106 6.15 4.30 -5.34
C LYS A 106 5.71 4.59 -3.92
N ALA A 107 5.09 3.63 -3.25
CA ALA A 107 4.46 3.80 -1.95
C ALA A 107 5.40 3.41 -0.79
N ALA A 108 5.39 4.24 0.25
CA ALA A 108 6.03 3.96 1.54
C ALA A 108 5.10 3.18 2.49
N SER A 109 3.79 3.27 2.25
CA SER A 109 2.75 2.56 3.00
C SER A 109 1.63 2.09 2.07
N CYS A 110 0.92 1.03 2.45
CA CYS A 110 -0.14 0.43 1.65
C CYS A 110 -1.38 0.22 2.50
N TYR A 111 -2.53 0.67 1.99
CA TYR A 111 -3.83 0.60 2.64
C TYR A 111 -4.76 -0.16 1.71
N ALA A 112 -5.05 -1.40 2.09
CA ALA A 112 -5.88 -2.32 1.33
C ALA A 112 -7.28 -2.40 1.91
N ILE A 113 -8.32 -2.33 1.08
CA ILE A 113 -9.65 -2.84 1.46
C ILE A 113 -9.75 -4.26 0.92
N ILE A 114 -10.03 -5.21 1.82
CA ILE A 114 -10.08 -6.64 1.50
C ILE A 114 -11.47 -7.19 1.81
N GLU A 115 -11.85 -8.25 1.11
CA GLU A 115 -13.09 -8.97 1.41
C GLU A 115 -12.94 -9.72 2.73
N GLU A 116 -11.97 -10.62 2.80
CA GLU A 116 -11.69 -11.49 3.94
C GLU A 116 -10.22 -11.94 3.93
N PHE A 117 -9.78 -12.50 5.07
CA PHE A 117 -8.51 -13.21 5.16
C PHE A 117 -8.68 -14.69 4.80
N GLU A 118 -7.60 -15.30 4.33
CA GLU A 118 -7.54 -16.75 4.17
C GLU A 118 -7.20 -17.43 5.49
N ASN A 119 -7.77 -18.62 5.71
CA ASN A 119 -7.44 -19.45 6.86
C ASN A 119 -5.93 -19.72 6.94
N LYS A 120 -5.37 -19.59 8.14
CA LYS A 120 -3.95 -19.87 8.38
C LYS A 120 -3.71 -21.37 8.25
N THR A 121 -2.83 -21.74 7.33
CA THR A 121 -2.37 -23.12 7.12
C THR A 121 -0.84 -23.14 7.08
N ALA A 122 -0.25 -24.31 7.28
CA ALA A 122 1.21 -24.45 7.18
C ALA A 122 1.75 -24.02 5.80
N SER A 123 0.96 -24.17 4.74
CA SER A 123 1.35 -23.90 3.36
C SER A 123 1.30 -22.42 2.96
N ASN A 124 0.57 -21.58 3.70
CA ASN A 124 0.39 -20.14 3.41
C ASN A 124 0.89 -19.21 4.52
N LYS A 125 1.57 -19.74 5.55
CA LYS A 125 2.09 -18.96 6.69
C LYS A 125 3.02 -17.82 6.30
N SER A 126 3.73 -17.92 5.17
CA SER A 126 4.65 -16.90 4.65
C SER A 126 3.99 -15.91 3.69
N SER A 127 2.70 -16.07 3.38
CA SER A 127 1.97 -15.20 2.48
C SER A 127 1.23 -14.10 3.24
N VAL A 128 0.74 -13.07 2.55
CA VAL A 128 -0.17 -12.06 3.13
C VAL A 128 -1.53 -12.60 3.58
N ARG A 129 -1.93 -13.82 3.17
CA ARG A 129 -3.22 -14.44 3.56
C ARG A 129 -4.46 -13.57 3.29
N ILE A 130 -4.46 -12.79 2.22
CA ILE A 130 -5.60 -11.98 1.77
C ILE A 130 -6.30 -12.70 0.62
N ARG A 131 -7.63 -12.80 0.58
CA ARG A 131 -8.34 -13.40 -0.56
C ARG A 131 -8.34 -12.46 -1.79
N GLY A 132 -8.29 -13.06 -2.99
CA GLY A 132 -8.47 -12.33 -4.25
C GLY A 132 -7.23 -11.58 -4.76
N GLY A 133 -7.43 -10.73 -5.77
CA GLY A 133 -6.35 -10.06 -6.53
C GLY A 133 -5.53 -9.05 -5.73
N THR A 134 -6.12 -8.45 -4.69
CA THR A 134 -5.45 -7.51 -3.77
C THR A 134 -4.21 -8.12 -3.11
N ALA A 135 -4.23 -9.44 -2.89
CA ALA A 135 -3.13 -10.17 -2.25
C ALA A 135 -1.81 -10.04 -2.99
N TRP A 136 -1.81 -9.97 -4.33
CA TRP A 136 -0.58 -9.78 -5.10
C TRP A 136 0.02 -8.40 -4.85
N GLY A 137 -0.79 -7.35 -4.80
CA GLY A 137 -0.32 -6.00 -4.47
C GLY A 137 0.30 -5.96 -3.08
N CYS A 138 -0.40 -6.51 -2.08
CA CYS A 138 0.09 -6.61 -0.72
C CYS A 138 1.38 -7.44 -0.60
N GLN A 139 1.44 -8.60 -1.26
CA GLN A 139 2.63 -9.46 -1.23
C GLN A 139 3.83 -8.79 -1.90
N MET A 140 3.64 -8.16 -3.06
CA MET A 140 4.70 -7.39 -3.71
C MET A 140 5.18 -6.23 -2.83
N PHE A 141 4.28 -5.59 -2.07
CA PHE A 141 4.67 -4.56 -1.11
C PHE A 141 5.56 -5.11 0.01
N LEU A 142 5.26 -6.29 0.56
CA LEU A 142 6.14 -6.94 1.55
C LEU A 142 7.53 -7.23 1.00
N LEU A 143 7.61 -7.78 -0.22
CA LEU A 143 8.87 -8.12 -0.87
C LEU A 143 9.70 -6.86 -1.19
N LYS A 144 9.04 -5.79 -1.65
CA LYS A 144 9.66 -4.47 -1.80
C LYS A 144 10.23 -3.98 -0.48
N TYR A 145 9.45 -4.06 0.60
CA TYR A 145 9.87 -3.60 1.93
C TYR A 145 11.13 -4.33 2.42
N ILE A 146 11.18 -5.66 2.28
CA ILE A 146 12.36 -6.46 2.63
C ILE A 146 13.58 -6.04 1.82
N SER A 147 13.40 -5.93 0.49
CA SER A 147 14.49 -5.59 -0.43
C SER A 147 15.06 -4.19 -0.17
N GLU A 148 14.21 -3.18 0.04
CA GLU A 148 14.63 -1.79 0.24
C GLU A 148 15.31 -1.59 1.60
N ASN A 149 14.85 -2.32 2.63
CA ASN A 149 15.41 -2.24 3.98
C ASN A 149 16.50 -3.30 4.24
N GLN A 150 16.88 -4.08 3.21
CA GLN A 150 17.92 -5.11 3.26
C GLN A 150 17.78 -6.08 4.44
N ILE A 151 16.54 -6.48 4.75
CA ILE A 151 16.25 -7.32 5.93
C ILE A 151 16.65 -8.76 5.65
N GLN A 152 17.62 -9.29 6.39
CA GLN A 152 18.06 -10.68 6.27
C GLN A 152 17.43 -11.58 7.34
N ASP A 153 17.67 -11.31 8.63
CA ASP A 153 17.17 -12.12 9.74
C ASP A 153 16.56 -11.22 10.82
N LYS A 154 15.23 -11.19 10.89
CA LYS A 154 14.51 -10.35 11.85
C LYS A 154 13.12 -10.91 12.14
N LYS A 155 12.77 -10.97 13.43
CA LYS A 155 11.42 -11.30 13.89
C LYS A 155 10.56 -10.06 14.05
N ASN A 156 9.24 -10.23 13.91
CA ASN A 156 8.24 -9.17 14.14
C ASN A 156 8.54 -7.87 13.38
N VAL A 157 8.92 -7.99 12.11
CA VAL A 157 9.04 -6.85 11.18
C VAL A 157 7.64 -6.33 10.89
N GLN A 158 7.43 -5.02 11.06
CA GLN A 158 6.12 -4.38 10.87
C GLN A 158 6.18 -3.38 9.71
N PRO A 159 5.98 -3.84 8.46
CA PRO A 159 5.85 -2.93 7.34
C PRO A 159 4.57 -2.11 7.47
N HIS A 160 4.53 -0.92 6.88
CA HIS A 160 3.33 -0.08 6.87
C HIS A 160 2.29 -0.58 5.85
N LEU A 161 1.88 -1.85 5.98
CA LEU A 161 0.81 -2.48 5.22
C LEU A 161 -0.38 -2.72 6.15
N TYR A 162 -1.50 -2.10 5.81
CA TYR A 162 -2.75 -2.16 6.55
C TYR A 162 -3.86 -2.73 5.67
N ALA A 163 -4.73 -3.55 6.26
CA ALA A 163 -5.89 -4.11 5.59
C ALA A 163 -7.16 -3.82 6.38
N PHE A 164 -8.16 -3.23 5.73
CA PHE A 164 -9.51 -3.12 6.26
C PHE A 164 -10.34 -4.28 5.71
N CYS A 165 -10.82 -5.15 6.59
CA CYS A 165 -11.69 -6.26 6.20
C CYS A 165 -13.14 -5.76 6.11
N GLN A 166 -13.79 -5.94 4.96
CA GLN A 166 -15.18 -5.50 4.76
C GLN A 166 -16.22 -6.61 5.04
N GLU A 167 -15.77 -7.82 5.36
CA GLU A 167 -16.63 -8.93 5.78
C GLU A 167 -17.53 -8.50 6.94
N ALA A 168 -18.80 -8.93 6.89
CA ALA A 168 -19.77 -8.65 7.94
C ALA A 168 -19.26 -9.24 9.27
N GLY A 169 -19.32 -8.45 10.35
CA GLY A 169 -18.81 -8.85 11.66
C GLY A 169 -17.30 -8.64 11.86
N ASN A 170 -16.54 -8.33 10.79
CA ASN A 170 -15.09 -8.12 10.86
C ASN A 170 -14.64 -6.77 10.27
N CYS A 171 -15.46 -5.73 10.43
CA CYS A 171 -15.28 -4.41 9.83
C CYS A 171 -14.19 -3.56 10.52
N LYS A 172 -12.94 -4.02 10.49
CA LYS A 172 -11.83 -3.46 11.25
C LYS A 172 -10.56 -3.35 10.43
N TRP A 173 -9.64 -2.51 10.92
CA TRP A 173 -8.29 -2.41 10.39
C TRP A 173 -7.36 -3.41 11.07
N PHE A 174 -6.46 -3.98 10.26
CA PHE A 174 -5.41 -4.88 10.68
C PHE A 174 -4.08 -4.38 10.15
N GLY A 175 -3.01 -4.61 10.90
CA GLY A 175 -1.63 -4.44 10.45
C GLY A 175 -0.93 -5.79 10.41
N ILE A 176 0.00 -5.91 9.47
CA ILE A 176 0.79 -7.14 9.31
C ILE A 176 2.10 -7.05 10.10
N SER A 177 2.47 -8.16 10.74
CA SER A 177 3.83 -8.45 11.18
C SER A 177 4.38 -9.63 10.39
N MET A 178 5.69 -9.71 10.25
CA MET A 178 6.35 -10.83 9.57
C MET A 178 7.68 -11.19 10.22
N ASP A 179 8.03 -12.47 10.12
CA ASP A 179 9.36 -12.96 10.43
C ASP A 179 10.11 -13.20 9.12
N VAL A 180 11.34 -12.71 9.06
CA VAL A 180 12.25 -12.82 7.92
C VAL A 180 13.47 -13.64 8.34
N LYS A 181 13.86 -14.61 7.52
CA LYS A 181 15.07 -15.43 7.70
C LYS A 181 15.78 -15.60 6.37
N GLY A 182 17.08 -15.30 6.31
CA GLY A 182 17.86 -15.32 5.07
C GLY A 182 17.23 -14.50 3.92
N GLY A 183 16.58 -13.38 4.24
CA GLY A 183 15.91 -12.52 3.26
C GLY A 183 14.53 -12.98 2.80
N GLU A 184 14.03 -14.11 3.31
CA GLU A 184 12.75 -14.70 2.93
C GLU A 184 11.71 -14.55 4.06
N ILE A 185 10.44 -14.30 3.70
CA ILE A 185 9.35 -14.29 4.67
C ILE A 185 9.06 -15.74 5.08
N VAL A 186 9.16 -16.04 6.37
CA VAL A 186 8.88 -17.38 6.90
C VAL A 186 7.57 -17.48 7.65
N ASN A 187 7.04 -16.35 8.11
CA ASN A 187 5.77 -16.26 8.82
C ASN A 187 5.19 -14.84 8.70
N THR A 188 3.87 -14.74 8.65
CA THR A 188 3.11 -13.48 8.70
C THR A 188 2.00 -13.59 9.73
N ASP A 189 1.72 -12.47 10.39
CA ASP A 189 0.57 -12.36 11.27
C ASP A 189 -0.18 -11.05 11.10
N TRP A 190 -1.49 -11.09 11.33
CA TRP A 190 -2.35 -9.92 11.26
C TRP A 190 -2.97 -9.69 12.62
N SER A 191 -2.81 -8.48 13.15
CA SER A 191 -3.43 -8.07 14.39
C SER A 191 -4.30 -6.84 14.16
N GLU A 192 -5.41 -6.78 14.87
CA GLU A 192 -6.29 -5.60 14.88
C GLU A 192 -5.49 -4.38 15.36
N MET A 193 -5.55 -3.29 14.61
CA MET A 193 -4.92 -2.04 15.00
C MET A 193 -5.52 -0.84 14.27
N ASN A 194 -5.27 0.35 14.83
CA ASN A 194 -5.51 1.58 14.09
C ASN A 194 -4.31 1.87 13.16
N PRO A 195 -4.55 2.04 11.85
CA PRO A 195 -3.47 2.30 10.91
C PRO A 195 -2.87 3.70 11.14
N LYS A 196 -1.58 3.86 10.83
CA LYS A 196 -0.89 5.15 10.96
C LYS A 196 -1.55 6.21 10.07
N LYS A 197 -1.48 7.49 10.50
CA LYS A 197 -1.97 8.64 9.72
C LYS A 197 -1.37 8.61 8.32
N LEU A 198 -2.23 8.80 7.31
CA LEU A 198 -1.84 8.88 5.92
C LEU A 198 -0.86 10.05 5.75
N SER A 199 0.37 9.72 5.42
CA SER A 199 1.47 10.68 5.24
C SER A 199 2.33 10.25 4.07
N GLY A 200 2.89 11.24 3.36
CA GLY A 200 3.74 11.00 2.20
C GLY A 200 3.06 10.21 1.08
N LYS A 201 3.84 9.34 0.44
CA LYS A 201 3.43 8.52 -0.70
C LYS A 201 2.85 7.19 -0.23
N PHE A 202 1.59 6.91 -0.54
CA PHE A 202 0.95 5.66 -0.13
C PHE A 202 0.15 5.02 -1.27
N ALA A 203 -0.03 3.70 -1.19
CA ALA A 203 -0.86 2.93 -2.10
C ALA A 203 -2.26 2.72 -1.51
N GLY A 204 -3.29 3.08 -2.27
CA GLY A 204 -4.68 2.73 -2.00
C GLY A 204 -5.12 1.66 -2.97
N ILE A 205 -5.33 0.42 -2.49
CA ILE A 205 -5.75 -0.72 -3.30
C ILE A 205 -6.93 -1.44 -2.66
N GLY A 206 -7.62 -2.29 -3.42
CA GLY A 206 -8.55 -3.22 -2.79
C GLY A 206 -9.46 -3.98 -3.74
N VAL A 207 -10.55 -4.45 -3.15
CA VAL A 207 -11.60 -5.20 -3.82
C VAL A 207 -12.29 -4.40 -4.91
N ARG A 208 -12.83 -5.12 -5.90
CA ARG A 208 -13.73 -4.54 -6.92
C ARG A 208 -15.16 -4.38 -6.41
N ALA A 209 -15.66 -5.39 -5.69
CA ALA A 209 -16.96 -5.34 -5.07
C ALA A 209 -16.81 -4.75 -3.66
N ILE A 210 -16.87 -3.42 -3.57
CA ILE A 210 -16.90 -2.73 -2.27
C ILE A 210 -18.34 -2.71 -1.74
N ASN A 211 -18.52 -3.11 -0.47
CA ASN A 211 -19.82 -3.06 0.21
C ASN A 211 -19.92 -1.83 1.13
N ASP A 212 -21.04 -1.66 1.84
CA ASP A 212 -21.23 -0.54 2.76
C ASP A 212 -20.22 -0.48 3.89
N SER A 213 -19.77 -1.65 4.38
CA SER A 213 -18.71 -1.74 5.38
C SER A 213 -17.36 -1.32 4.82
N GLY A 214 -17.02 -1.74 3.61
CA GLY A 214 -15.81 -1.34 2.91
C GLY A 214 -15.75 0.18 2.62
N ASN A 215 -16.90 0.84 2.60
CA ASN A 215 -17.00 2.31 2.47
C ASN A 215 -16.75 3.07 3.79
N LYS A 216 -16.78 2.41 4.96
CA LYS A 216 -16.60 3.06 6.28
C LYS A 216 -15.27 3.81 6.41
N PRO A 217 -14.12 3.28 5.94
CA PRO A 217 -12.86 4.01 5.96
C PRO A 217 -12.93 5.38 5.27
N PHE A 218 -13.63 5.47 4.14
CA PHE A 218 -13.75 6.70 3.35
C PHE A 218 -14.72 7.71 3.97
N LYS A 219 -15.78 7.24 4.64
CA LYS A 219 -16.78 8.10 5.30
C LYS A 219 -16.31 8.63 6.66
N GLY A 220 -15.53 7.86 7.40
CA GLY A 220 -15.15 8.17 8.79
C GLY A 220 -13.66 8.41 9.01
N TRP A 221 -12.85 7.37 8.84
CA TRP A 221 -11.42 7.39 9.21
C TRP A 221 -10.61 8.39 8.37
N LEU A 222 -10.81 8.40 7.05
CA LEU A 222 -10.15 9.33 6.13
C LEU A 222 -10.50 10.80 6.40
N ARG A 223 -11.75 11.11 6.76
CA ARG A 223 -12.15 12.48 7.10
C ARG A 223 -11.39 13.03 8.31
N LYS A 224 -11.08 12.17 9.30
CA LYS A 224 -10.31 12.57 10.50
C LYS A 224 -8.81 12.76 10.23
N LEU A 225 -8.30 12.32 9.08
CA LEU A 225 -6.88 12.40 8.73
C LEU A 225 -6.57 13.47 7.67
N LEU A 226 -7.58 13.87 6.89
CA LEU A 226 -7.50 14.90 5.86
C LEU A 226 -7.85 16.31 6.37
N LEU A 227 -8.52 16.39 7.52
CA LEU A 227 -8.73 17.61 8.31
C LEU A 227 -7.70 17.67 9.45
#